data_AF-A0A368X5F9-F1
#
_entry.id   AF-A0A368X5F9-F1
#
_cell.length_a   1.000
_cell.length_b   1.000
_cell.length_c   1.000
_cell.angle_alpha   90.00
_cell.angle_beta   90.00
_cell.angle_gamma   90.00
#
_symmetry.space_group_name_H-M   'P 1'
#
loop_
_entity.id
_entity.type
_entity.pdbx_description
1 polymer ?
#
loop_
_entity_poly.entity_id
_entity_poly.type
_entity_poly.pdbx_seq_one_letter_code
_entity_poly.pdbx_strand_id
1 'polypeptide(L)'
;MGKRMKLIDVVKNIDNYDDEMTIYAARPWSATSEAVVEYETSDGKPPETANKLELGYFLEVFLVKEFIEGWNENNSVHIDHESVCKRVIEYAINDA
;
A
#
# COMPACT_ATOMS: atom_id res chain seq x y z
N MET A 1 1.74 -12.65 11.38
CA MET A 1 1.81 -13.01 9.95
C MET A 1 0.69 -12.28 9.25
N GLY A 2 1.04 -11.26 8.47
CA GLY A 2 0.12 -10.48 7.67
C GLY A 2 -0.58 -11.37 6.66
N LYS A 3 -1.88 -11.15 6.49
CA LYS A 3 -2.69 -11.92 5.55
C LYS A 3 -2.33 -11.49 4.14
N ARG A 4 -2.03 -12.45 3.26
CA ARG A 4 -1.89 -12.20 1.83
C ARG A 4 -3.23 -11.75 1.24
N MET A 5 -3.23 -10.63 0.54
CA MET A 5 -4.40 -10.09 -0.14
C MET A 5 -4.02 -9.35 -1.43
N LYS A 6 -4.99 -8.77 -2.14
CA LYS A 6 -4.69 -7.94 -3.30
C LYS A 6 -4.36 -6.51 -2.87
N LEU A 7 -3.48 -5.85 -3.61
CA LEU A 7 -3.10 -4.46 -3.32
C LEU A 7 -4.31 -3.53 -3.25
N ILE A 8 -5.31 -3.73 -4.12
CA ILE A 8 -6.56 -2.97 -4.06
C ILE A 8 -7.34 -3.19 -2.75
N ASP A 9 -7.29 -4.39 -2.17
CA ASP A 9 -7.97 -4.68 -0.91
C ASP A 9 -7.24 -4.02 0.26
N VAL A 10 -5.91 -3.91 0.20
CA VAL A 10 -5.12 -3.12 1.16
C VAL A 10 -5.56 -1.66 1.11
N VAL A 11 -5.52 -1.05 -0.08
CA VAL A 11 -5.86 0.37 -0.27
C VAL A 11 -7.30 0.68 0.15
N LYS A 12 -8.26 -0.20 -0.19
CA LYS A 12 -9.67 -0.07 0.22
C LYS A 12 -9.88 -0.08 1.73
N ASN A 13 -9.00 -0.76 2.47
CA ASN A 13 -9.10 -0.93 3.90
C ASN A 13 -7.95 -0.23 4.63
N ILE A 14 -7.36 0.81 4.02
CA ILE A 14 -6.15 1.43 4.53
C ILE A 14 -6.33 1.98 5.95
N ASP A 15 -7.52 2.50 6.24
CA ASP A 15 -7.91 3.05 7.55
C ASP A 15 -7.93 2.00 8.67
N ASN A 16 -7.96 0.72 8.32
CA ASN A 16 -7.93 -0.38 9.29
C ASN A 16 -6.50 -0.80 9.69
N TYR A 17 -5.47 -0.28 9.02
CA TYR A 17 -4.08 -0.56 9.34
C TYR A 17 -3.46 0.55 10.19
N ASP A 18 -2.46 0.17 10.99
CA ASP A 18 -1.66 1.11 11.77
C ASP A 18 -0.76 1.93 10.84
N ASP A 19 -0.58 3.21 11.16
CA ASP A 19 0.22 4.16 10.38
C ASP A 19 1.69 3.76 10.31
N GLU A 20 2.20 3.08 11.34
CA GLU A 20 3.58 2.60 11.41
C GLU A 20 3.84 1.31 10.59
N MET A 21 2.81 0.74 9.94
CA MET A 21 2.98 -0.43 9.09
C MET A 21 3.46 -0.06 7.68
N THR A 22 4.10 -1.03 7.03
CA THR A 22 4.55 -0.93 5.64
C THR A 22 3.80 -1.93 4.75
N ILE A 23 3.43 -1.46 3.57
CA ILE A 23 2.82 -2.29 2.52
C ILE A 23 3.95 -2.87 1.67
N TYR A 24 3.92 -4.18 1.49
CA TYR A 24 4.80 -4.90 0.57
C TYR A 24 3.95 -5.50 -0.54
N ALA A 25 4.37 -5.36 -1.80
CA ALA A 25 3.61 -5.82 -2.95
C ALA A 25 4.47 -6.47 -4.04
N ALA A 26 3.89 -7.42 -4.75
CA ALA A 26 4.53 -8.11 -5.87
C ALA A 26 4.71 -7.16 -7.05
N ARG A 27 5.93 -7.13 -7.61
CA ARG A 27 6.25 -6.36 -8.81
C ARG A 27 5.98 -7.19 -10.08
N PRO A 28 5.58 -6.58 -11.21
CA PRO A 28 5.20 -5.17 -11.35
C PRO A 28 3.92 -4.86 -10.56
N TRP A 29 3.85 -3.66 -9.98
CA TRP A 29 2.72 -3.28 -9.15
C TRP A 29 1.46 -3.09 -9.98
N SER A 30 0.37 -3.67 -9.49
CA SER A 30 -0.97 -3.60 -10.08
C SER A 30 -2.00 -3.77 -8.98
N ALA A 31 -3.25 -3.37 -9.23
CA ALA A 31 -4.36 -3.56 -8.29
C ALA A 31 -4.53 -5.02 -7.84
N THR A 32 -4.16 -5.98 -8.70
CA THR A 32 -4.25 -7.42 -8.44
C THR A 32 -2.93 -8.05 -7.97
N SER A 33 -1.88 -7.25 -7.76
CA SER A 33 -0.63 -7.71 -7.17
C SER A 33 -0.90 -8.27 -5.77
N GLU A 34 -0.21 -9.35 -5.44
CA GLU A 34 -0.22 -9.86 -4.08
C GLU A 34 0.44 -8.83 -3.16
N ALA A 35 -0.16 -8.61 -2.00
CA ALA A 35 0.32 -7.66 -1.01
C ALA A 35 0.18 -8.21 0.41
N VAL A 36 1.05 -7.70 1.28
CA VAL A 36 1.07 -7.93 2.73
C VAL A 36 1.31 -6.60 3.42
N VAL A 37 0.63 -6.38 4.55
CA VAL A 37 0.85 -5.22 5.41
C VAL A 37 1.43 -5.73 6.73
N GLU A 38 2.64 -5.31 7.04
CA GLU A 38 3.37 -5.69 8.26
C GLU A 38 4.29 -4.55 8.71
N TYR A 39 4.66 -4.57 9.99
CA TYR A 39 5.69 -3.67 10.50
C TYR A 39 7.05 -3.97 9.87
N GLU A 40 7.82 -2.92 9.64
CA GLU A 40 9.24 -3.08 9.34
C GLU A 40 9.98 -3.74 10.51
N THR A 41 10.99 -4.54 10.16
CA THR A 41 11.86 -5.11 11.20
C THR A 41 12.79 -4.02 11.72
N SER A 42 13.20 -4.14 12.99
CA SER A 42 14.08 -3.15 13.65
C SER A 42 15.44 -2.95 12.97
N ASP A 43 15.83 -3.83 12.06
CA ASP A 43 17.04 -3.74 11.25
C ASP A 43 16.82 -3.14 9.84
N GLY A 44 15.63 -2.56 9.58
CA GLY A 44 15.29 -1.90 8.32
C GLY A 44 15.17 -2.86 7.14
N LYS A 45 14.86 -4.13 7.41
CA LYS A 45 14.68 -5.15 6.37
C LYS A 45 13.19 -5.46 6.17
N PRO A 46 12.82 -5.97 4.99
CA PRO A 46 11.49 -6.53 4.82
C PRO A 46 11.27 -7.68 5.81
N PRO A 47 10.04 -7.83 6.35
CA PRO A 47 9.70 -8.93 7.23
C PRO A 47 9.86 -10.28 6.51
N GLU A 48 10.03 -11.34 7.28
CA GLU A 48 10.25 -12.69 6.75
C GLU A 48 9.14 -13.12 5.77
N THR A 49 7.90 -12.69 6.03
CA THR A 49 6.75 -12.90 5.14
C THR A 49 6.97 -12.26 3.77
N ALA A 50 7.40 -11.00 3.72
CA ALA A 50 7.64 -10.29 2.47
C ALA A 50 8.79 -10.94 1.68
N ASN A 51 9.88 -11.33 2.36
CA ASN A 51 11.01 -12.03 1.74
C ASN A 51 10.61 -13.39 1.15
N LYS A 52 9.86 -14.21 1.90
CA LYS A 52 9.38 -15.52 1.43
C LYS A 52 8.47 -15.44 0.21
N LEU A 53 7.78 -14.31 0.06
CA LEU A 53 6.82 -14.06 -1.02
C LEU A 53 7.41 -13.22 -2.15
N GLU A 54 8.70 -12.90 -2.08
CA GLU A 54 9.41 -12.05 -3.06
C GLU A 54 8.69 -10.70 -3.28
N LEU A 55 8.07 -10.16 -2.22
CA LEU A 55 7.37 -8.88 -2.26
C LEU A 55 8.37 -7.75 -2.08
N GLY A 56 8.24 -6.72 -2.91
CA GLY A 56 9.00 -5.49 -2.76
C GLY A 56 8.32 -4.54 -1.79
N TYR A 57 9.12 -3.70 -1.15
CA TYR A 57 8.62 -2.48 -0.52
C TYR A 57 7.73 -1.71 -1.50
N PHE A 58 6.53 -1.33 -1.08
CA PHE A 58 5.59 -0.51 -1.84
C PHE A 58 5.54 0.90 -1.26
N LEU A 59 4.88 1.08 -0.11
CA LEU A 59 4.71 2.35 0.59
C LEU A 59 4.35 2.09 2.06
N GLU A 60 4.65 3.02 2.97
CA GLU A 60 4.12 3.02 4.33
C GLU A 60 2.63 3.37 4.35
N VAL A 61 1.91 2.86 5.35
CA VAL A 61 0.47 3.07 5.50
C VAL A 61 0.14 4.54 5.69
N PHE A 62 0.91 5.28 6.50
CA PHE A 62 0.68 6.71 6.72
C PHE A 62 0.76 7.52 5.42
N LEU A 63 1.73 7.24 4.54
CA LEU A 63 1.85 7.92 3.24
C LEU A 63 0.64 7.66 2.35
N VAL A 64 0.14 6.43 2.33
CA VAL A 64 -1.06 6.10 1.54
C VAL A 64 -2.29 6.84 2.09
N LYS A 65 -2.44 6.94 3.41
CA LYS A 65 -3.53 7.70 4.03
C LYS A 65 -3.45 9.19 3.71
N GLU A 66 -2.30 9.81 3.95
CA GLU A 66 -2.07 11.23 3.63
C GLU A 66 -2.33 11.53 2.16
N PHE A 67 -1.89 10.62 1.26
CA PHE A 67 -2.15 10.75 -0.17
C PHE A 67 -3.65 10.73 -0.49
N ILE A 68 -4.41 9.81 0.12
CA ILE A 68 -5.85 9.67 -0.11
C ILE A 68 -6.63 10.86 0.48
N GLU A 69 -6.28 11.30 1.69
CA GLU A 69 -6.87 12.46 2.34
C GLU A 69 -6.66 13.73 1.50
N GLY A 70 -5.41 14.02 1.13
CA GLY A 70 -5.09 15.17 0.28
C GLY A 70 -5.76 15.11 -1.10
N TRP A 71 -6.00 13.91 -1.63
CA TRP A 71 -6.74 13.74 -2.88
C TRP A 71 -8.25 13.99 -2.70
N ASN A 72 -8.85 13.54 -1.60
CA ASN A 72 -10.27 13.77 -1.29
C ASN A 72 -10.57 15.27 -1.04
N GLU A 73 -9.69 15.98 -0.34
CA GLU A 73 -9.86 17.42 -0.07
C GLU A 73 -9.87 18.26 -1.36
N ASN A 74 -9.13 17.83 -2.37
CA ASN A 74 -9.00 18.54 -3.65
C ASN A 74 -10.04 18.11 -4.71
N ASN A 75 -10.87 17.09 -4.45
CA ASN A 75 -11.82 16.55 -5.41
C ASN A 75 -13.24 16.46 -4.84
N SER A 76 -14.17 17.25 -5.39
CA SER A 76 -15.59 17.22 -5.01
C SER A 76 -16.38 16.00 -5.55
N VAL A 77 -15.68 15.00 -6.11
CA VAL A 77 -16.27 13.82 -6.75
C VAL A 77 -15.93 12.60 -5.90
N HIS A 78 -16.91 11.73 -5.69
CA HIS A 78 -16.70 10.43 -5.05
C HIS A 78 -15.69 9.63 -5.88
N ILE A 79 -14.46 9.50 -5.38
CA ILE A 79 -13.41 8.76 -6.08
C ILE A 79 -13.63 7.27 -5.81
N ASP A 80 -13.71 6.48 -6.87
CA ASP A 80 -13.80 5.03 -6.75
C ASP A 80 -12.46 4.43 -6.31
N HIS A 81 -12.53 3.30 -5.60
CA HIS A 81 -11.34 2.65 -5.03
C HIS A 81 -10.35 2.13 -6.08
N GLU A 82 -10.78 1.85 -7.32
CA GLU A 82 -9.85 1.43 -8.38
C GLU A 82 -9.01 2.61 -8.86
N SER A 83 -9.64 3.77 -9.04
CA SER A 83 -8.98 5.04 -9.34
C SER A 83 -7.99 5.43 -8.24
N VAL A 84 -8.38 5.30 -6.96
CA VAL A 84 -7.45 5.53 -5.84
C VAL A 84 -6.26 4.58 -5.90
N CYS A 85 -6.51 3.27 -6.01
CA CYS A 85 -5.44 2.27 -6.02
C CYS A 85 -4.47 2.50 -7.20
N LYS A 86 -5.00 2.80 -8.38
CA LYS A 86 -4.18 3.13 -9.56
C LYS A 86 -3.31 4.36 -9.28
N ARG A 87 -3.87 5.39 -8.66
CA ARG A 87 -3.14 6.63 -8.37
C ARG A 87 -2.06 6.43 -7.32
N VAL A 88 -2.31 5.65 -6.27
CA VAL A 88 -1.29 5.26 -5.28
C VAL A 88 -0.16 4.47 -5.94
N ILE A 89 -0.47 3.57 -6.87
CA ILE A 89 0.55 2.85 -7.66
C ILE A 89 1.36 3.82 -8.51
N GLU A 90 0.73 4.79 -9.18
CA GLU A 90 1.42 5.82 -9.95
C GLU A 90 2.34 6.67 -9.07
N TYR A 91 1.89 7.04 -7.87
CA TYR A 91 2.69 7.77 -6.89
C TYR A 91 3.92 6.94 -6.48
N ALA A 92 3.73 5.68 -6.11
CA ALA A 92 4.82 4.77 -5.73
C ALA A 92 5.85 4.53 -6.84
N ILE A 93 5.46 4.64 -8.13
CA ILE A 93 6.36 4.47 -9.27
C ILE A 93 7.19 5.72 -9.54
N ASN A 94 6.63 6.92 -9.32
CA ASN A 94 7.24 8.16 -9.79
C ASN A 94 7.91 8.98 -8.68
N ASP A 95 7.37 8.96 -7.45
CA ASP A 95 7.74 9.89 -6.39
C ASP A 95 8.29 9.21 -5.11
N ALA A 96 8.22 7.88 -5.01
CA ALA A 96 8.65 7.10 -3.83
C ALA A 96 10.06 6.49 -3.97
#